data_AF-A0A7D9IFQ0-F1
#
_entry.id   AF-A0A7D9IFQ0-F1
#
_cell.length_a   1.000
_cell.length_b   1.000
_cell.length_c   1.000
_cell.angle_alpha   90.00
_cell.angle_beta   90.00
_cell.angle_gamma   90.00
#
_symmetry.space_group_name_H-M   'P 1'
#
loop_
_entity.id
_entity.type
_entity.pdbx_description
1 polymer ?
#
loop_
_entity_poly.entity_id
_entity_poly.type
_entity_poly.pdbx_seq_one_letter_code
_entity_poly.pdbx_strand_id
1 'polypeptide(L)'
;MKCLHGKPAAYSTTSNGSFWFCGQNPTCNFFCAEDEGYMYEKAITAWRCAEQPHPRCDEQHKLAKMCVVKDLMRVNYGRPFFVCGDKTKPCSFWMWGDVQPLAKPEWRHGLPCVVCKVKKECLNKDRLFFSCPNDKESSCRFFEWAPDEQLGFFQSVNVSLFSNGP
;
A
#
# COMPACT_ATOMS: atom_id res chain seq x y z
N MET A 1 2.03 -20.09 -8.58
CA MET A 1 1.93 -18.93 -7.64
C MET A 1 3.15 -18.87 -6.72
N LYS A 2 3.57 -17.67 -6.28
CA LYS A 2 4.59 -17.47 -5.23
C LYS A 2 3.94 -16.83 -3.99
N CYS A 3 4.38 -17.21 -2.79
CA CYS A 3 3.90 -16.61 -1.55
C CYS A 3 4.52 -15.22 -1.28
N LEU A 4 4.14 -14.58 -0.16
CA LEU A 4 4.58 -13.23 0.21
C LEU A 4 6.09 -13.07 0.34
N HIS A 5 6.82 -14.11 0.74
CA HIS A 5 8.29 -14.12 0.81
C HIS A 5 8.96 -14.72 -0.44
N GLY A 6 8.24 -14.73 -1.57
CA GLY A 6 8.78 -15.04 -2.89
C GLY A 6 9.08 -16.51 -3.19
N LYS A 7 8.81 -17.42 -2.25
CA LYS A 7 8.98 -18.86 -2.46
C LYS A 7 7.77 -19.47 -3.19
N PRO A 8 7.94 -20.61 -3.89
CA PRO A 8 6.82 -21.31 -4.51
C PRO A 8 5.74 -21.65 -3.46
N ALA A 9 4.49 -21.33 -3.77
CA ALA A 9 3.36 -21.74 -2.94
C ALA A 9 3.03 -23.21 -3.22
N ALA A 10 2.60 -23.93 -2.19
CA ALA A 10 2.01 -25.25 -2.32
C ALA A 10 0.56 -25.11 -2.81
N TYR A 11 0.07 -26.13 -3.51
CA TYR A 11 -1.29 -26.21 -4.03
C TYR A 11 -2.01 -27.39 -3.35
N SER A 12 -3.29 -27.21 -3.05
CA SER A 12 -4.14 -28.27 -2.50
C SER A 12 -5.57 -28.11 -3.01
N THR A 13 -6.25 -29.26 -3.15
CA THR A 13 -7.65 -29.33 -3.55
C THR A 13 -8.42 -30.11 -2.50
N THR A 14 -9.59 -29.60 -2.14
CA THR A 14 -10.51 -30.20 -1.17
C THR A 14 -11.92 -30.23 -1.75
N SER A 15 -12.89 -30.82 -1.03
CA SER A 15 -14.30 -30.72 -1.39
C SER A 15 -14.83 -29.27 -1.45
N ASN A 16 -14.15 -28.34 -0.77
CA ASN A 16 -14.52 -26.92 -0.70
C ASN A 16 -13.78 -26.07 -1.73
N GLY A 17 -13.06 -26.69 -2.67
CA GLY A 17 -12.32 -26.02 -3.74
C GLY A 17 -10.81 -26.16 -3.63
N SER A 18 -10.14 -25.47 -4.55
CA SER A 18 -8.69 -25.47 -4.74
C SER A 18 -8.06 -24.17 -4.25
N PHE A 19 -6.86 -24.26 -3.69
CA PHE A 19 -6.17 -23.10 -3.14
C PHE A 19 -4.65 -23.27 -3.09
N TRP A 20 -3.97 -22.13 -3.06
CA TRP A 20 -2.55 -21.97 -2.86
C TRP A 20 -2.27 -21.54 -1.42
N PHE A 21 -1.20 -22.05 -0.82
CA PHE A 21 -0.76 -21.67 0.53
C PHE A 21 0.76 -21.74 0.66
N CYS A 22 1.33 -21.08 1.67
CA CYS A 22 2.76 -21.25 1.95
C CYS A 22 3.01 -22.55 2.71
N GLY A 23 3.61 -23.55 2.05
CA GLY A 23 4.02 -24.80 2.68
C GLY A 23 5.40 -24.77 3.35
N GLN A 24 6.18 -23.70 3.16
CA GLN A 24 7.58 -23.61 3.62
C GLN A 24 7.75 -22.86 4.94
N ASN A 25 6.87 -21.89 5.22
CA ASN A 25 6.93 -21.09 6.43
C ASN A 25 5.52 -20.96 7.02
N PRO A 26 5.22 -21.60 8.17
CA PRO A 26 3.89 -21.57 8.77
C PRO A 26 3.49 -20.17 9.25
N THR A 27 4.45 -19.25 9.41
CA THR A 27 4.17 -17.85 9.79
C THR A 27 3.92 -16.93 8.60
N CYS A 28 4.15 -17.38 7.35
CA CYS A 28 3.93 -16.56 6.15
C CYS A 28 2.46 -16.13 6.01
N ASN A 29 1.51 -16.91 6.52
CA ASN A 29 0.07 -16.65 6.44
C ASN A 29 -0.48 -16.41 5.02
N PHE A 30 0.28 -16.77 3.98
CA PHE A 30 -0.19 -16.71 2.60
C PHE A 30 -1.22 -17.80 2.32
N PHE A 31 -2.37 -17.38 1.84
CA PHE A 31 -3.46 -18.22 1.37
C PHE A 31 -4.18 -17.50 0.22
N CYS A 32 -4.46 -18.21 -0.87
CA CYS A 32 -5.16 -17.67 -2.04
C CYS A 32 -6.00 -18.77 -2.67
N ALA A 33 -7.31 -18.57 -2.76
CA ALA A 33 -8.18 -19.49 -3.51
C ALA A 33 -7.79 -19.47 -5.01
N GLU A 34 -7.91 -20.60 -5.69
CA GLU A 34 -7.46 -20.73 -7.09
C GLU A 34 -8.17 -19.73 -8.03
N ASP A 35 -9.47 -19.54 -7.85
CA ASP A 35 -10.31 -18.60 -8.59
C ASP A 35 -9.97 -17.12 -8.31
N GLU A 36 -9.23 -16.84 -7.24
CA GLU A 36 -8.75 -15.51 -6.86
C GLU A 36 -7.29 -15.26 -7.29
N GLY A 37 -6.63 -16.25 -7.90
CA GLY A 37 -5.20 -16.26 -8.20
C GLY A 37 -4.71 -15.00 -8.92
N TYR A 38 -5.41 -14.58 -9.96
CA TYR A 38 -5.04 -13.40 -10.75
C TYR A 38 -4.96 -12.11 -9.92
N MET A 39 -5.87 -11.92 -8.96
CA MET A 39 -5.88 -10.73 -8.10
C MET A 39 -4.68 -10.73 -7.14
N TYR A 40 -4.42 -11.88 -6.53
CA TYR A 40 -3.30 -12.03 -5.59
C TYR A 40 -1.95 -11.98 -6.29
N GLU A 41 -1.83 -12.48 -7.52
CA GLU A 41 -0.55 -12.45 -8.24
C GLU A 41 -0.04 -11.03 -8.44
N LYS A 42 -0.92 -10.11 -8.86
CA LYS A 42 -0.59 -8.70 -9.02
C LYS A 42 -0.24 -8.05 -7.67
N ALA A 43 -1.09 -8.25 -6.67
CA ALA A 43 -0.91 -7.69 -5.32
C ALA A 43 0.41 -8.14 -4.67
N ILE A 44 0.70 -9.44 -4.70
CA ILE A 44 1.91 -10.03 -4.08
C ILE A 44 3.16 -9.62 -4.85
N THR A 45 3.08 -9.48 -6.17
CA THR A 45 4.21 -8.99 -6.96
C THR A 45 4.53 -7.54 -6.60
N ALA A 46 3.52 -6.66 -6.55
CA ALA A 46 3.69 -5.28 -6.14
C ALA A 46 4.26 -5.16 -4.71
N TRP A 47 3.70 -5.91 -3.75
CA TRP A 47 4.19 -5.93 -2.36
C TRP A 47 5.66 -6.34 -2.26
N ARG A 48 6.07 -7.40 -2.96
CA ARG A 48 7.45 -7.87 -2.96
C ARG A 48 8.40 -6.87 -3.60
N CYS A 49 8.00 -6.24 -4.71
CA CYS A 49 8.81 -5.23 -5.40
C CYS A 49 9.05 -3.98 -4.54
N ALA A 50 8.17 -3.69 -3.58
CA ALA A 50 8.32 -2.56 -2.68
C ALA A 50 9.20 -2.84 -1.45
N GLU A 51 9.66 -4.09 -1.29
CA GLU A 51 10.62 -4.53 -0.25
C GLU A 51 10.26 -4.12 1.19
N GLN A 52 8.97 -3.94 1.46
CA GLN A 52 8.49 -3.56 2.78
C GLN A 52 8.55 -4.74 3.76
N PRO A 53 8.84 -4.48 5.05
CA PRO A 53 8.74 -5.51 6.07
C PRO A 53 7.31 -6.02 6.16
N HIS A 54 7.16 -7.34 6.29
CA HIS A 54 5.85 -7.96 6.47
C HIS A 54 5.19 -7.42 7.75
N PRO A 55 4.01 -6.79 7.68
CA PRO A 55 3.39 -6.16 8.84
C PRO A 55 2.97 -7.20 9.87
N ARG A 56 2.99 -6.78 11.13
CA ARG A 56 2.54 -7.56 12.29
C ARG A 56 1.35 -6.85 12.91
N CYS A 57 0.40 -7.61 13.45
CA CYS A 57 -0.70 -7.01 14.20
C CYS A 57 -0.22 -6.38 15.51
N ASP A 58 -0.92 -5.34 15.96
CA ASP A 58 -0.49 -4.55 17.13
C ASP A 58 -0.58 -5.33 18.44
N GLU A 59 -1.55 -6.23 18.57
CA GLU A 59 -1.81 -6.93 19.84
C GLU A 59 -1.02 -8.23 20.01
N GLN A 60 -0.94 -9.07 18.96
CA GLN A 60 -0.29 -10.40 19.05
C GLN A 60 1.11 -10.40 18.40
N HIS A 61 1.49 -9.32 17.72
CA HIS A 61 2.75 -9.21 16.96
C HIS A 61 2.98 -10.37 15.96
N LYS A 62 1.91 -11.05 15.54
CA LYS A 62 1.94 -12.11 14.51
C LYS A 62 1.87 -11.47 13.13
N LEU A 63 2.49 -12.12 12.15
CA LEU A 63 2.45 -11.66 10.76
C LEU A 63 0.99 -11.59 10.28
N ALA A 64 0.62 -10.45 9.71
CA ALA A 64 -0.72 -10.22 9.21
C ALA A 64 -1.06 -11.13 8.01
N LYS A 65 -2.33 -11.28 7.68
CA LYS A 65 -2.76 -11.96 6.46
C LYS A 65 -3.02 -10.91 5.38
N MET A 66 -2.41 -11.08 4.20
CA MET A 66 -2.78 -10.28 3.03
C MET A 66 -4.13 -10.76 2.46
N CYS A 67 -4.98 -9.81 2.13
CA CYS A 67 -6.26 -9.95 1.46
C CYS A 67 -6.31 -8.97 0.28
N VAL A 68 -7.27 -9.17 -0.62
CA VAL A 68 -7.55 -8.26 -1.74
C VAL A 68 -9.03 -7.89 -1.72
N VAL A 69 -9.37 -6.64 -2.02
CA VAL A 69 -10.77 -6.19 -2.13
C VAL A 69 -11.43 -6.85 -3.34
N LYS A 70 -12.50 -7.62 -3.11
CA LYS A 70 -13.18 -8.42 -4.15
C LYS A 70 -14.46 -7.80 -4.68
N ASP A 71 -14.94 -6.74 -4.02
CA ASP A 71 -16.17 -6.04 -4.39
C ASP A 71 -15.92 -5.20 -5.65
N LEU A 72 -16.36 -5.71 -6.79
CA LEU A 72 -16.21 -5.11 -8.12
C LEU A 72 -16.82 -3.70 -8.23
N MET A 73 -17.78 -3.37 -7.36
CA MET A 73 -18.48 -2.08 -7.39
C MET A 73 -17.77 -1.01 -6.56
N ARG A 74 -16.71 -1.35 -5.82
CA ARG A 74 -15.94 -0.39 -5.04
C ARG A 74 -14.77 0.16 -5.82
N VAL A 75 -14.48 1.45 -5.60
CA VAL A 75 -13.28 2.12 -6.13
C VAL A 75 -11.97 1.41 -5.75
N ASN A 76 -11.96 0.68 -4.63
CA ASN A 76 -10.79 -0.05 -4.15
C ASN A 76 -10.71 -1.50 -4.66
N TYR A 77 -11.53 -1.92 -5.65
CA TYR A 77 -11.48 -3.28 -6.19
C TYR A 77 -10.05 -3.68 -6.61
N GLY A 78 -9.62 -4.89 -6.22
CA GLY A 78 -8.28 -5.40 -6.52
C GLY A 78 -7.16 -4.84 -5.64
N ARG A 79 -7.46 -3.90 -4.74
CA ARG A 79 -6.48 -3.31 -3.82
C ARG A 79 -6.10 -4.27 -2.69
N PRO A 80 -4.81 -4.51 -2.40
CA PRO A 80 -4.41 -5.36 -1.29
C PRO A 80 -4.50 -4.66 0.06
N PHE A 81 -4.83 -5.40 1.11
CA PHE A 81 -4.84 -4.97 2.50
C PHE A 81 -4.38 -6.09 3.42
N PHE A 82 -3.93 -5.76 4.62
CA PHE A 82 -3.54 -6.69 5.67
C PHE A 82 -4.54 -6.66 6.82
N VAL A 83 -4.83 -7.83 7.38
CA VAL A 83 -5.64 -8.00 8.60
C VAL A 83 -4.93 -8.92 9.58
N CYS A 84 -5.39 -8.97 10.83
CA CYS A 84 -4.88 -9.92 11.80
C CYS A 84 -4.90 -11.37 11.23
N GLY A 85 -3.75 -12.04 11.24
CA GLY A 85 -3.61 -13.43 10.80
C GLY A 85 -3.91 -14.45 11.90
N ASP A 86 -4.09 -14.01 13.15
CA ASP A 86 -4.34 -14.88 14.29
C ASP A 86 -5.80 -15.33 14.33
N LYS A 87 -6.04 -16.62 14.09
CA LYS A 87 -7.37 -17.23 14.18
C LYS A 87 -7.80 -17.57 15.61
N THR A 88 -6.85 -17.66 16.54
CA THR A 88 -7.11 -18.03 17.94
C THR A 88 -7.42 -16.82 18.82
N LYS A 89 -6.80 -15.68 18.53
CA LYS A 89 -7.00 -14.42 19.24
C LYS A 89 -7.05 -13.28 18.21
N PRO A 90 -8.15 -13.16 17.44
CA PRO A 90 -8.27 -12.13 16.42
C PRO A 90 -8.33 -10.74 17.06
N CYS A 91 -7.75 -9.75 16.39
CA CYS A 91 -7.81 -8.35 16.76
C CYS A 91 -8.23 -7.48 15.58
N SER A 92 -8.49 -6.20 15.84
CA SER A 92 -8.96 -5.23 14.86
C SER A 92 -7.87 -4.67 13.94
N PHE A 93 -6.67 -5.25 13.94
CA PHE A 93 -5.58 -4.82 13.08
C PHE A 93 -6.01 -4.84 11.60
N TRP A 94 -5.84 -3.70 10.95
CA TRP A 94 -6.09 -3.51 9.53
C TRP A 94 -5.15 -2.44 8.98
N MET A 95 -4.56 -2.69 7.81
CA MET A 95 -3.81 -1.67 7.06
C MET A 95 -3.89 -1.93 5.57
N TRP A 96 -3.75 -0.89 4.76
CA TRP A 96 -3.54 -1.11 3.33
C TRP A 96 -2.22 -1.84 3.07
N GLY A 97 -2.27 -2.76 2.11
CA GLY A 97 -1.17 -3.63 1.71
C GLY A 97 -0.69 -3.30 0.32
N ASP A 98 -1.31 -2.33 -0.35
CA ASP A 98 -0.48 -1.50 -1.20
C ASP A 98 0.50 -0.82 -0.28
N VAL A 99 1.75 -0.92 -0.68
CA VAL A 99 2.67 0.12 -0.32
C VAL A 99 2.07 1.31 -1.05
N GLN A 100 1.20 2.08 -0.37
CA GLN A 100 1.29 3.51 -0.56
C GLN A 100 2.79 3.79 -0.55
N PRO A 101 3.32 4.64 -1.41
CA PRO A 101 4.57 5.28 -1.12
C PRO A 101 4.43 6.02 0.24
N LEU A 102 4.44 5.29 1.36
CA LEU A 102 5.01 5.69 2.63
C LEU A 102 6.53 5.63 2.53
N ALA A 103 7.08 5.09 1.43
CA ALA A 103 8.11 5.83 0.73
C ALA A 103 7.50 7.15 0.23
N LYS A 104 7.32 8.11 1.15
CA LYS A 104 7.63 9.49 0.80
C LYS A 104 8.88 9.40 -0.07
N PRO A 105 8.89 10.01 -1.26
CA PRO A 105 10.07 9.99 -2.05
C PRO A 105 11.17 10.69 -1.22
N GLU A 106 12.06 9.93 -0.54
CA GLU A 106 13.39 10.37 -0.20
C GLU A 106 14.13 10.57 -1.53
N TRP A 107 13.88 11.70 -2.19
CA TRP A 107 14.32 11.88 -3.58
C TRP A 107 15.36 12.97 -3.70
N ARG A 108 16.48 12.56 -4.28
CA ARG A 108 17.79 13.22 -4.43
C ARG A 108 18.46 13.75 -3.15
N HIS A 109 17.71 14.10 -2.10
CA HIS A 109 18.23 14.74 -0.91
C HIS A 109 17.93 14.00 0.40
N GLY A 110 17.29 12.81 0.35
CA GLY A 110 16.91 12.08 1.57
C GLY A 110 15.82 12.76 2.40
N LEU A 111 15.13 13.76 1.84
CA LEU A 111 14.08 14.52 2.52
C LEU A 111 12.70 14.16 1.98
N PRO A 112 11.66 14.14 2.84
CA PRO A 112 10.27 14.05 2.42
C PRO A 112 9.87 15.12 1.40
N CYS A 113 9.23 14.70 0.30
CA CYS A 113 8.57 15.63 -0.61
C CYS A 113 7.43 16.40 0.09
N VAL A 114 7.17 17.63 -0.36
CA VAL A 114 6.03 18.44 0.09
C VAL A 114 4.83 18.24 -0.82
N VAL A 115 3.63 18.23 -0.24
CA VAL A 115 2.37 18.22 -0.99
C VAL A 115 1.97 19.65 -1.28
N CYS A 116 1.70 19.94 -2.54
CA CYS A 116 1.29 21.24 -3.04
C CYS A 116 -0.04 21.13 -3.78
N LYS A 117 -0.74 22.26 -3.89
CA LYS A 117 -2.01 22.38 -4.62
C LYS A 117 -1.86 23.42 -5.73
N VAL A 118 -2.38 23.14 -6.91
CA VAL A 118 -2.41 24.11 -8.01
C VAL A 118 -3.36 25.25 -7.65
N LYS A 119 -2.80 26.43 -7.40
CA LYS A 119 -3.56 27.67 -7.12
C LYS A 119 -3.87 28.48 -8.38
N LYS A 120 -3.21 28.17 -9.49
CA LYS A 120 -3.43 28.88 -10.75
C LYS A 120 -4.81 28.52 -11.31
N GLU A 121 -5.55 29.53 -11.76
CA GLU A 121 -6.80 29.32 -12.50
C GLU A 121 -6.50 28.62 -13.83
N CYS A 122 -6.68 27.30 -13.87
CA CYS A 122 -6.50 26.47 -15.05
C CYS A 122 -7.28 25.15 -14.90
N LEU A 123 -7.27 24.30 -15.92
CA LEU A 123 -7.95 23.00 -15.89
C LEU A 123 -7.49 22.09 -14.73
N ASN A 124 -6.26 22.27 -14.24
CA ASN A 124 -5.71 21.51 -13.13
C ASN A 124 -5.87 22.21 -11.77
N LYS A 125 -6.70 23.25 -11.66
CA LYS A 125 -6.95 23.96 -10.40
C LYS A 125 -7.34 22.96 -9.30
N ASP A 126 -6.82 23.18 -8.10
CA ASP A 126 -7.05 22.37 -6.91
C ASP A 126 -6.48 20.93 -6.95
N ARG A 127 -5.85 20.52 -8.06
CA ARG A 127 -5.14 19.24 -8.14
C ARG A 127 -3.88 19.27 -7.26
N LEU A 128 -3.63 18.16 -6.57
CA LEU A 128 -2.47 18.00 -5.69
C LEU A 128 -1.27 17.46 -6.47
N PHE A 129 -0.07 17.89 -6.09
CA PHE A 129 1.21 17.44 -6.64
C PHE A 129 2.28 17.37 -5.55
N PHE A 130 3.30 16.55 -5.74
CA PHE A 130 4.48 16.49 -4.91
C PHE A 130 5.59 17.37 -5.50
N SER A 131 6.34 18.07 -4.65
CA SER A 131 7.51 18.83 -5.06
C SER A 131 8.66 18.74 -4.05
N CYS A 132 9.86 19.14 -4.49
CA CYS A 132 11.06 19.18 -3.65
C CYS A 132 10.86 20.13 -2.45
N PRO A 133 11.23 19.74 -1.22
CA PRO A 133 11.09 20.60 -0.04
C PRO A 133 12.10 21.75 0.02
N ASN A 134 13.20 21.67 -0.75
CA ASN A 134 14.23 22.69 -0.75
C ASN A 134 13.77 23.98 -1.42
N ASP A 135 14.40 25.08 -1.04
CA ASP A 135 14.21 26.39 -1.67
C ASP A 135 14.57 26.40 -3.16
N LYS A 136 14.22 27.49 -3.85
CA LYS A 136 14.40 27.59 -5.33
C LYS A 136 15.85 27.42 -5.77
N GLU A 137 16.81 27.78 -4.94
CA GLU A 137 18.24 27.68 -5.24
C GLU A 137 18.77 26.25 -5.07
N SER A 138 18.25 25.50 -4.09
CA SER A 138 18.68 24.13 -3.77
C SER A 138 17.67 23.05 -4.21
N SER A 139 16.62 23.43 -4.94
CA SER A 139 15.57 22.53 -5.41
C SER A 139 16.03 21.72 -6.61
N CYS A 140 15.78 20.41 -6.57
CA CYS A 140 16.04 19.51 -7.70
C CYS A 140 14.96 19.56 -8.80
N ARG A 141 14.01 20.52 -8.70
CA ARG A 141 12.88 20.71 -9.64
C ARG A 141 11.99 19.48 -9.81
N PHE A 142 11.93 18.62 -8.80
CA PHE A 142 11.04 17.47 -8.78
C PHE A 142 9.56 17.91 -8.81
N PHE A 143 8.76 17.22 -9.61
CA PHE A 143 7.33 17.44 -9.79
C PHE A 143 6.65 16.13 -10.16
N GLU A 144 5.58 15.78 -9.44
CA GLU A 144 4.74 14.63 -9.77
C GLU A 144 3.30 14.86 -9.31
N TRP A 145 2.31 14.43 -10.09
CA TRP A 145 0.91 14.55 -9.69
C TRP A 145 0.60 13.57 -8.56
N ALA A 146 -0.16 14.02 -7.55
CA ALA A 146 -0.66 13.13 -6.52
C ALA A 146 -1.76 12.21 -7.12
N PRO A 147 -1.84 10.94 -6.69
CA PRO A 147 -2.94 10.06 -7.07
C PRO A 147 -4.30 10.63 -6.64
N ASP A 148 -5.32 10.46 -7.47
CA ASP A 148 -6.67 10.99 -7.21
C ASP A 148 -7.28 10.42 -5.90
N GLU A 149 -6.85 9.22 -5.49
CA GLU A 149 -7.26 8.58 -4.23
C GLU A 149 -6.77 9.29 -2.96
N GLN A 150 -5.77 10.17 -3.05
CA GLN A 150 -5.22 10.88 -1.89
C GLN A 150 -5.94 12.20 -1.59
N LEU A 151 -6.88 12.61 -2.45
CA LEU A 151 -7.65 13.86 -2.30
C LEU A 151 -8.50 13.89 -1.02
N GLY A 152 -9.06 12.75 -0.59
CA GLY A 152 -9.86 12.68 0.63
C GLY A 152 -9.05 12.75 1.92
N PHE A 153 -7.81 12.27 1.90
CA PHE A 153 -6.93 12.24 3.07
C PHE A 153 -6.32 13.62 3.36
N PHE A 154 -5.88 14.35 2.33
CA PHE A 154 -5.26 15.67 2.51
C PHE A 154 -6.25 16.84 2.63
N GLN A 155 -7.55 16.60 2.40
CA GLN A 155 -8.59 17.60 2.66
C GLN A 155 -9.05 17.64 4.13
N SER A 156 -8.84 16.55 4.90
CA SER A 156 -9.24 16.48 6.31
C SER A 156 -8.14 16.88 7.30
N VAL A 157 -6.87 16.77 6.90
CA VAL A 157 -5.76 17.42 7.61
C VAL A 157 -5.64 18.86 7.10
N ASN A 158 -5.81 19.85 7.98
CA ASN A 158 -5.46 21.24 7.68
C ASN A 158 -4.08 21.26 6.99
N VAL A 159 -4.06 21.64 5.71
CA VAL A 159 -2.81 21.82 4.94
C VAL A 159 -2.16 23.11 5.44
N SER A 160 -1.60 23.04 6.65
CA SER A 160 -0.81 24.07 7.31
C SER A 160 0.30 23.42 8.14
N LEU A 161 0.92 22.37 7.60
CA LEU A 161 2.22 21.83 7.99
C LEU A 161 2.87 21.53 6.63
N PHE A 162 3.62 22.41 5.98
CA PHE A 162 4.77 23.16 6.43
C PHE A 162 4.82 24.46 5.62
N SER A 163 4.38 25.55 6.21
CA SER A 163 4.69 26.89 5.71
C SER A 163 6.14 27.19 6.10
N ASN A 164 7.08 26.95 5.20
CA ASN A 164 8.34 27.69 5.24
C ASN A 164 8.04 29.04 4.60
N GLY A 165 7.79 30.03 5.45
CA GLY A 165 8.07 31.43 5.13
C GLY A 165 9.22 31.91 6.04
N PRO A 166 9.81 33.07 5.78
CA PRO A 166 9.61 33.97 4.64
C PRO A 166 10.50 33.65 3.43
#